data_AF-A0A940Z6T2-F1
#
_entry.id   AF-A0A940Z6T2-F1
#
_cell.length_a   1.000
_cell.length_b   1.000
_cell.length_c   1.000
_cell.angle_alpha   90.00
_cell.angle_beta   90.00
_cell.angle_gamma   90.00
#
_symmetry.space_group_name_H-M   'P 1'
#
loop_
_entity.id
_entity.type
_entity.pdbx_description
1 polymer ?
#
loop_
_entity_poly.entity_id
_entity_poly.type
_entity_poly.pdbx_seq_one_letter_code
_entity_poly.pdbx_strand_id
1 'polypeptide(L)' 'MTIIIVLHILVCIALILIVLLQAGKGAEMGAAFGGASQTIFGSAG' A
#
# COMPACT_ATOMS: atom_id res chain seq x y z
N MET A 1 -14.08 0.30 -30.10
CA MET A 1 -14.39 -0.66 -29.03
C MET A 1 -13.15 -1.42 -28.56
N THR A 2 -12.35 -1.99 -29.47
CA THR A 2 -11.10 -2.72 -29.15
C THR A 2 -10.02 -1.86 -28.47
N ILE A 3 -9.87 -0.59 -28.88
CA ILE A 3 -8.88 0.34 -28.29
C ILE A 3 -9.11 0.55 -26.79
N ILE A 4 -10.37 0.65 -26.36
CA ILE A 4 -10.71 0.83 -24.94
C ILE A 4 -10.33 -0.41 -24.13
N ILE A 5 -10.53 -1.61 -24.68
CA ILE A 5 -10.20 -2.87 -24.03
C ILE A 5 -8.68 -3.02 -23.88
N VAL A 6 -7.93 -2.71 -24.94
CA VAL A 6 -6.45 -2.75 -24.90
C VAL A 6 -5.90 -1.76 -23.87
N LEU A 7 -6.43 -0.53 -23.86
CA LEU A 7 -6.02 0.50 -22.89
C LEU A 7 -6.39 0.09 -21.45
N HIS A 8 -7.58 -0.47 -21.25
CA HIS A 8 -8.03 -0.96 -19.94
C HIS A 8 -7.13 -2.08 -19.41
N ILE A 9 -6.77 -3.06 -20.25
CA ILE A 9 -5.84 -4.14 -19.88
C ILE A 9 -4.45 -3.58 -19.53
N LEU A 10 -3.94 -2.63 -20.31
CA LEU A 10 -2.65 -2.00 -20.05
C LEU A 10 -2.63 -1.23 -18.73
N VAL A 11 -3.70 -0.46 -18.44
CA VAL A 11 -3.87 0.26 -17.17
C VAL A 11 -3.99 -0.70 -15.99
N CYS A 12 -4.74 -1.80 -16.11
CA CYS A 12 -4.85 -2.81 -15.06
C CYS A 12 -3.48 -3.41 -14.70
N ILE A 13 -2.66 -3.75 -15.70
CA ILE A 13 -1.29 -4.27 -15.46
C ILE A 13 -0.42 -3.21 -14.78
N ALA A 14 -0.46 -1.96 -15.27
CA ALA A 14 0.29 -0.87 -14.67
C ALA A 14 -0.08 -0.64 -13.19
N LEU A 15 -1.38 -0.67 -12.86
CA LEU A 15 -1.86 -0.51 -11.48
C LEU A 15 -1.38 -1.65 -10.57
N ILE A 16 -1.39 -2.90 -11.04
CA ILE A 16 -0.88 -4.03 -10.25
C ILE A 16 0.60 -3.82 -9.91
N LEU A 17 1.44 -3.47 -10.89
CA LEU A 17 2.86 -3.23 -10.66
C LEU A 17 3.10 -2.07 -9.69
N ILE A 18 2.36 -0.97 -9.86
CA ILE A 18 2.43 0.20 -8.99
C ILE A 18 2.01 -0.16 -7.55
N VAL A 19 0.94 -0.93 -7.37
CA VAL A 19 0.46 -1.36 -6.05
C VAL A 19 1.45 -2.26 -5.34
N LEU A 20 2.09 -3.21 -6.02
CA LEU A 20 3.11 -4.05 -5.39
C LEU A 20 4.33 -3.24 -4.94
N LEU A 21 4.74 -2.25 -5.75
CA LEU A 21 5.82 -1.32 -5.38
C LEU A 21 5.40 -0.37 -4.24
N GLN A 22 4.14 0.05 -4.20
CA GLN A 22 3.59 0.88 -3.13
C GLN A 22 3.43 0.09 -1.82
N ALA A 23 3.12 -1.20 -1.84
CA ALA A 23 3.03 -2.03 -0.64
C ALA A 23 4.38 -2.09 0.11
N GLY A 24 5.51 -2.07 -0.61
CA GLY A 24 6.84 -1.98 -0.01
C GLY A 24 7.14 -0.64 0.68
N LYS A 25 6.50 0.46 0.25
CA LYS A 25 6.65 1.80 0.85
C LYS A 25 5.52 2.17 1.83
N GLY A 26 4.37 1.49 1.75
CA GLY A 26 3.21 1.64 2.62
C GLY A 26 3.21 0.68 3.83
N ALA A 27 3.97 -0.42 3.76
CA ALA A 27 4.24 -1.28 4.91
C ALA A 27 4.92 -0.52 6.07
N GLU A 28 5.68 0.54 5.75
CA GLU A 28 6.28 1.42 6.76
C GLU A 28 5.23 2.26 7.51
N MET A 29 4.19 2.74 6.82
CA MET A 29 3.08 3.46 7.46
C MET A 29 2.24 2.55 8.37
N GLY A 30 2.09 1.27 8.02
CA GLY A 30 1.43 0.26 8.87
C GLY A 30 2.29 -0.18 10.06
N ALA A 31 3.60 -0.29 9.89
CA ALA A 31 4.54 -0.62 10.97
C ALA A 31 4.66 0.50 12.02
N ALA A 32 4.58 1.77 11.59
CA ALA A 32 4.61 2.93 12.49
C ALA A 32 3.38 3.01 13.41
N PHE A 33 2.20 2.60 12.94
CA PHE A 33 0.98 2.53 13.76
C PHE A 33 0.81 1.20 14.50
N GLY A 34 1.38 0.10 14.00
CA GLY A 34 1.35 -1.23 14.64
C GLY A 34 2.32 -1.39 15.81
N GLY A 35 3.41 -0.61 15.87
CA GLY A 35 4.36 -0.61 17.00
C GLY A 35 4.03 0.39 18.13
N ALA A 36 3.13 1.35 17.89
CA ALA A 36 2.83 2.42 18.83
C ALA A 36 1.82 2.04 19.94
N SER A 37 1.10 0.93 19.80
CA SER A 37 0.10 0.50 20.79
C SER A 37 0.71 -0.10 22.06
N GLN A 38 1.99 -0.51 22.03
CA GLN A 38 2.67 -1.07 23.21
C GLN A 38 3.67 -0.11 23.89
N THR A 39 3.81 1.14 23.44
CA THR A 39 4.78 2.09 24.06
C THR A 39 4.19 3.45 24.45
N ILE A 40 3.05 3.90 23.91
CA ILE A 40 2.55 5.27 24.22
C ILE A 40 1.78 5.35 25.56
N PHE A 41 1.21 4.26 26.08
CA PHE A 41 0.49 4.23 27.36
C PHE A 41 1.08 3.27 28.43
N GLY A 42 2.23 2.65 28.17
CA GLY A 42 2.77 1.56 29.01
C GLY A 42 3.91 1.91 29.98
N SER A 43 4.37 3.17 30.03
CA SER A 43 5.47 3.57 30.94
C SER A 43 5.24 4.88 31.69
N ALA A 44 3.98 5.28 31.87
CA ALA A 44 3.58 6.33 32.80
C ALA A 44 2.66 5.73 33.86
N GLY A 45 3.26 5.00 34.80
CA GLY A 45 2.61 4.32 35.92
C GLY A 45 3.53 3.30 36.56
#